data_AF-A0A1U8N939-F1
#
_entry.id   AF-A0A1U8N939-F1
#
_cell.length_a   1.000
_cell.length_b   1.000
_cell.length_c   1.000
_cell.angle_alpha   90.00
_cell.angle_beta   90.00
_cell.angle_gamma   90.00
#
_symmetry.space_group_name_H-M   'P 1'
#
loop_
_entity.id
_entity.type
_entity.pdbx_description
1 polymer ?
#
loop_
_entity_poly.entity_id
_entity_poly.type
_entity_poly.pdbx_seq_one_letter_code
_entity_poly.pdbx_strand_id
1 'polypeptide(L)'
;LLGVVLAFIRRPKVVNDIKFGPSEMEIVKITGHSWKEGFIKGTIPQLPLSVLNSVIAVCKLSSDLFPGREFSATSVSVTVGLMNLVGCWFGALPCCHGAGGLAGQYKFGGRSGGCVALLGAAKMMLGLVLGTSLVTILHQFPVGILGVLLLFAGIELAMTCRDMNSKQESFVMLICTAVSLVGSSAALGFVCGMLVHVLLKLRTPCMP
;
A
#
# COMPACT_ATOMS: atom_id res chain seq x y z
N LEU A 1 -15.85 -11.02 -5.60
CA LEU A 1 -17.30 -11.36 -5.65
C LEU A 1 -17.62 -12.57 -4.78
N LEU A 2 -16.98 -13.72 -4.96
CA LEU A 2 -17.21 -14.92 -4.13
C LEU A 2 -17.18 -14.65 -2.62
N GLY A 3 -16.17 -13.95 -2.12
CA GLY A 3 -16.08 -13.61 -0.69
C GLY A 3 -17.21 -12.70 -0.18
N VAL A 4 -17.77 -11.83 -1.03
CA VAL A 4 -18.93 -10.99 -0.68
C VAL A 4 -20.19 -11.84 -0.63
N VAL A 5 -20.40 -12.73 -1.62
CA VAL A 5 -21.54 -13.65 -1.62
C VAL A 5 -21.52 -14.55 -0.39
N LEU A 6 -20.35 -15.11 -0.05
CA LEU A 6 -20.19 -15.93 1.16
C LEU A 6 -20.40 -15.15 2.46
N ALA A 7 -20.04 -13.86 2.49
CA ALA A 7 -20.32 -13.00 3.65
C ALA A 7 -21.84 -12.91 3.92
N PHE A 8 -22.65 -12.74 2.87
CA PHE A 8 -24.12 -12.70 2.99
C PHE A 8 -24.73 -14.08 3.27
N ILE A 9 -24.19 -15.17 2.72
CA ILE A 9 -24.67 -16.54 3.02
C ILE A 9 -24.39 -16.90 4.48
N ARG A 10 -23.21 -16.55 5.01
CA ARG A 10 -22.79 -16.89 6.38
C ARG A 10 -23.57 -16.12 7.43
N ARG A 11 -24.00 -14.89 7.14
CA ARG A 11 -24.85 -14.08 8.04
C ARG A 11 -25.95 -13.36 7.25
N PRO A 12 -27.03 -14.05 6.85
CA PRO A 12 -28.11 -13.46 6.06
C PRO A 12 -28.77 -12.26 6.76
N LYS A 13 -28.81 -12.29 8.10
CA LYS A 13 -29.35 -11.20 8.93
C LYS A 13 -28.56 -9.89 8.84
N VAL A 14 -27.35 -9.88 8.25
CA VAL A 14 -26.56 -8.64 8.09
C VAL A 14 -27.30 -7.58 7.27
N VAL A 15 -28.23 -7.99 6.39
CA VAL A 15 -29.07 -7.06 5.60
C VAL A 15 -29.99 -6.21 6.48
N ASN A 16 -30.42 -6.74 7.62
CA ASN A 16 -31.29 -6.03 8.57
C ASN A 16 -30.50 -5.03 9.42
N ASP A 17 -29.18 -5.19 9.50
CA ASP A 17 -28.26 -4.32 10.22
C ASP A 17 -27.75 -3.15 9.32
N ILE A 18 -28.22 -3.08 8.07
CA ILE A 18 -27.82 -2.02 7.13
C ILE A 18 -28.55 -0.72 7.48
N LYS A 19 -27.78 0.28 7.89
CA LYS A 19 -28.21 1.67 8.01
C LYS A 19 -27.55 2.44 6.87
N PHE A 20 -28.37 3.17 6.12
CA PHE A 20 -27.84 4.04 5.07
C PHE A 20 -27.13 5.23 5.72
N GLY A 21 -26.01 5.62 5.12
CA GLY A 21 -25.21 6.76 5.53
C GLY A 21 -25.80 8.10 5.08
N PRO A 22 -25.00 9.18 5.16
CA PRO A 22 -23.60 9.19 5.57
C PRO A 22 -23.43 8.91 7.07
N SER A 23 -22.31 8.31 7.44
CA SER A 23 -21.90 8.24 8.86
C SER A 23 -21.52 9.62 9.36
N GLU A 24 -21.67 9.85 10.67
CA GLU A 24 -21.16 11.06 11.32
C GLU A 24 -19.65 11.19 11.07
N MET A 25 -19.25 12.37 10.58
CA MET A 25 -17.84 12.72 10.38
C MET A 25 -17.37 13.58 11.53
N GLU A 26 -16.38 13.10 12.27
CA GLU A 26 -15.72 13.87 13.31
C GLU A 26 -14.32 14.29 12.86
N ILE A 27 -13.94 15.53 13.21
CA ILE A 27 -12.57 15.99 13.02
C ILE A 27 -11.73 15.41 14.16
N VAL A 28 -10.72 14.62 13.78
CA VAL A 28 -9.82 13.97 14.73
C VAL A 28 -8.95 15.01 15.43
N LYS A 29 -9.00 15.02 16.77
CA LYS A 29 -8.12 15.84 17.59
C LYS A 29 -6.77 15.14 17.78
N ILE A 30 -5.74 15.64 17.09
CA ILE A 30 -4.38 15.10 17.19
C ILE A 30 -3.70 15.71 18.44
N THR A 31 -3.61 14.92 19.51
CA THR A 31 -2.88 15.34 20.72
C THR A 31 -1.37 15.28 20.51
N GLY A 32 -0.60 16.02 21.31
CA GLY A 32 0.87 15.95 21.25
C GLY A 32 1.42 14.54 21.55
N HIS A 33 0.76 13.79 22.44
CA HIS A 33 1.11 12.39 22.72
C HIS A 33 0.88 11.50 21.48
N SER A 34 -0.32 11.57 20.88
CA SER A 34 -0.65 10.83 19.66
C SER A 34 0.27 11.19 18.50
N TRP A 35 0.67 12.46 18.38
CA TRP A 35 1.63 12.91 17.37
C TRP A 35 3.00 12.28 17.58
N LYS A 36 3.54 12.31 18.81
CA LYS A 36 4.84 11.69 19.14
C LYS A 36 4.81 10.18 18.89
N GLU A 37 3.75 9.51 19.32
CA GLU A 37 3.59 8.07 19.13
C GLU A 37 3.47 7.71 17.64
N GLY A 38 2.63 8.43 16.90
CA GLY A 38 2.48 8.26 15.45
C GLY A 38 3.76 8.57 14.67
N PHE A 39 4.56 9.54 15.10
CA PHE A 39 5.86 9.83 14.50
C PHE A 39 6.84 8.66 14.71
N ILE A 40 7.01 8.21 15.96
CA ILE A 40 8.02 7.19 16.29
C ILE A 40 7.60 5.80 15.81
N LYS A 41 6.36 5.37 16.10
CA LYS A 41 5.88 4.02 15.80
C LYS A 41 5.29 3.89 14.40
N GLY A 42 4.80 4.98 13.82
CA GLY A 42 4.21 4.99 12.49
C GLY A 42 5.18 5.51 11.44
N THR A 43 5.57 6.78 11.54
CA THR A 43 6.30 7.48 10.46
C THR A 43 7.66 6.85 10.19
N ILE A 44 8.48 6.60 11.23
CA ILE A 44 9.82 6.01 11.06
C ILE A 44 9.78 4.69 10.26
N PRO A 45 8.96 3.68 10.64
CA PRO A 45 8.91 2.43 9.88
C PRO A 45 8.16 2.53 8.55
N GLN A 46 7.19 3.44 8.44
CA GLN A 46 6.36 3.60 7.25
C GLN A 46 7.06 4.41 6.14
N LEU A 47 8.05 5.23 6.48
CA LEU A 47 8.81 6.05 5.53
C LEU A 47 9.47 5.19 4.43
N PRO A 48 10.30 4.17 4.75
CA PRO A 48 10.87 3.30 3.73
C PRO A 48 9.81 2.62 2.87
N LEU A 49 8.76 2.08 3.51
CA LEU A 49 7.70 1.36 2.82
C LEU A 49 6.95 2.27 1.83
N SER A 50 6.63 3.50 2.24
CA SER A 50 5.91 4.47 1.41
C SER A 50 6.78 4.99 0.27
N VAL A 51 8.06 5.29 0.51
CA VAL A 51 8.96 5.73 -0.55
C VAL A 51 9.16 4.63 -1.59
N LEU A 52 9.41 3.39 -1.15
CA LEU A 52 9.65 2.28 -2.06
C LEU A 52 8.38 1.85 -2.82
N ASN A 53 7.28 1.61 -2.10
CA ASN A 53 6.05 1.07 -2.70
C ASN A 53 5.19 2.14 -3.40
N SER A 54 5.06 3.31 -2.77
CA SER A 54 4.10 4.33 -3.17
C SER A 54 4.68 5.42 -4.07
N VAL A 55 6.01 5.51 -4.16
CA VAL A 55 6.70 6.48 -5.01
C VAL A 55 7.54 5.77 -6.07
N ILE A 56 8.62 5.08 -5.66
CA ILE A 56 9.59 4.50 -6.59
C ILE A 56 8.95 3.41 -7.47
N ALA A 57 8.29 2.42 -6.84
CA ALA A 57 7.65 1.34 -7.59
C ALA A 57 6.51 1.84 -8.48
N VAL A 58 5.73 2.84 -8.02
CA VAL A 58 4.67 3.46 -8.84
C VAL A 58 5.26 4.17 -10.05
N CYS A 59 6.32 4.98 -9.87
CA CYS A 59 6.98 5.67 -10.99
C CYS A 59 7.54 4.66 -12.00
N LYS A 60 8.28 3.65 -11.52
CA LYS A 60 8.86 2.61 -12.38
C LYS A 60 7.78 1.87 -13.17
N LEU A 61 6.76 1.37 -12.48
CA LEU A 61 5.66 0.63 -13.12
C LEU A 61 4.88 1.51 -14.10
N SER A 62 4.66 2.78 -13.78
CA SER A 62 3.95 3.70 -14.68
C SER A 62 4.74 3.92 -15.96
N SER A 63 6.06 4.09 -15.89
CA SER A 63 6.93 4.21 -17.07
C SER A 63 6.95 2.94 -17.91
N ASP A 64 6.92 1.76 -17.27
CA ASP A 64 6.91 0.47 -17.98
C ASP A 64 5.57 0.20 -18.68
N LEU A 65 4.45 0.58 -18.06
CA LEU A 65 3.11 0.35 -18.59
C LEU A 65 2.64 1.42 -19.59
N PHE A 66 3.16 2.66 -19.46
CA PHE A 66 2.75 3.81 -20.27
C PHE A 66 3.98 4.53 -20.84
N PRO A 67 4.68 3.92 -21.82
CA PRO A 67 5.88 4.51 -22.40
C PRO A 67 5.58 5.88 -23.02
N GLY A 68 6.51 6.83 -22.84
CA GLY A 68 6.36 8.22 -23.29
C GLY A 68 5.60 9.14 -22.33
N ARG A 69 5.16 8.64 -21.16
CA ARG A 69 4.66 9.48 -20.06
C ARG A 69 5.67 9.51 -18.93
N GLU A 70 6.11 10.71 -18.55
CA GLU A 70 7.03 10.89 -17.44
C GLU A 70 6.28 11.14 -16.13
N PHE A 71 6.63 10.37 -15.10
CA PHE A 71 6.11 10.53 -13.75
C PHE A 71 7.30 10.76 -12.81
N SER A 72 7.40 11.96 -12.24
CA SER A 72 8.49 12.30 -11.35
C SER A 72 8.20 11.82 -9.92
N ALA A 73 9.23 11.31 -9.26
CA ALA A 73 9.15 10.92 -7.85
C ALA A 73 8.69 12.09 -6.97
N THR A 74 9.08 13.32 -7.30
CA THR A 74 8.65 14.55 -6.58
C THR A 74 7.16 14.77 -6.69
N SER A 75 6.60 14.74 -7.91
CA SER A 75 5.16 14.95 -8.11
C SER A 75 4.34 13.87 -7.40
N VAL A 76 4.75 12.60 -7.51
CA VAL A 76 4.08 11.49 -6.83
C VAL A 76 4.16 11.66 -5.31
N SER A 77 5.33 12.00 -4.77
CA SER A 77 5.52 12.22 -3.33
C SER A 77 4.66 13.36 -2.79
N VAL A 78 4.58 14.49 -3.51
CA VAL A 78 3.74 15.63 -3.11
C VAL A 78 2.27 15.24 -3.04
N THR A 79 1.75 14.54 -4.06
CA THR A 79 0.34 14.11 -4.05
C THR A 79 0.03 13.09 -2.94
N VAL A 80 0.96 12.16 -2.67
CA VAL A 80 0.86 11.22 -1.54
C VAL A 80 0.95 11.94 -0.20
N GLY A 81 1.80 12.95 -0.07
CA GLY A 81 1.88 13.78 1.12
C GLY A 81 0.57 14.53 1.38
N LEU A 82 0.04 15.20 0.36
CA LEU A 82 -1.20 15.97 0.46
C LEU A 82 -2.41 15.10 0.80
N MET A 83 -2.58 13.93 0.18
CA MET A 83 -3.70 13.04 0.49
C MET A 83 -3.68 12.58 1.96
N ASN A 84 -2.50 12.33 2.52
CA ASN A 84 -2.35 11.86 3.89
C ASN A 84 -2.45 13.02 4.90
N LEU A 85 -1.94 14.20 4.54
CA LEU A 85 -2.05 15.40 5.37
C LEU A 85 -3.50 15.87 5.50
N VAL A 86 -4.29 15.76 4.44
CA VAL A 86 -5.72 16.11 4.48
C VAL A 86 -6.52 15.00 5.16
N GLY A 87 -6.31 13.74 4.77
CA GLY A 87 -7.11 12.61 5.25
C GLY A 87 -6.99 12.35 6.75
N CYS A 88 -5.83 12.60 7.37
CA CYS A 88 -5.61 12.28 8.78
C CYS A 88 -6.56 13.04 9.73
N TRP A 89 -6.97 14.26 9.37
CA TRP A 89 -7.92 15.07 10.15
C TRP A 89 -9.33 14.49 10.16
N PHE A 90 -9.65 13.59 9.22
CA PHE A 90 -10.94 12.92 9.09
C PHE A 90 -10.86 11.43 9.47
N GLY A 91 -9.78 11.02 10.14
CA GLY A 91 -9.59 9.63 10.58
C GLY A 91 -9.25 8.66 9.45
N ALA A 92 -8.82 9.16 8.28
CA ALA A 92 -8.37 8.30 7.19
C ALA A 92 -7.12 7.51 7.60
N LEU A 93 -7.09 6.24 7.23
CA LEU A 93 -5.87 5.44 7.29
C LEU A 93 -4.85 5.94 6.25
N PRO A 94 -3.54 5.67 6.45
CA PRO A 94 -2.52 6.06 5.50
C PRO A 94 -2.81 5.56 4.08
N CYS A 95 -2.80 6.48 3.12
CA CYS A 95 -3.13 6.24 1.71
C CYS A 95 -1.90 6.36 0.80
N CYS A 96 -2.02 5.78 -0.40
CA CYS A 96 -1.02 5.89 -1.45
C CYS A 96 -1.66 5.72 -2.83
N HIS A 97 -0.90 6.00 -3.90
CA HIS A 97 -1.32 5.61 -5.26
C HIS A 97 -1.24 4.09 -5.46
N GLY A 98 -0.22 3.45 -4.87
CA GLY A 98 -0.06 1.99 -4.80
C GLY A 98 0.22 1.32 -6.15
N ALA A 99 1.45 0.80 -6.34
CA ALA A 99 1.84 0.14 -7.60
C ALA A 99 0.95 -1.07 -7.92
N GLY A 100 0.53 -1.84 -6.92
CA GLY A 100 -0.36 -2.99 -7.10
C GLY A 100 -1.76 -2.61 -7.62
N GLY A 101 -2.29 -1.46 -7.19
CA GLY A 101 -3.56 -0.94 -7.69
C GLY A 101 -3.49 -0.58 -9.17
N LEU A 102 -2.40 0.10 -9.56
CA LEU A 102 -2.10 0.42 -10.95
C LEU A 102 -1.93 -0.84 -11.81
N ALA A 103 -1.11 -1.79 -11.36
CA ALA A 103 -0.89 -3.07 -12.03
C ALA A 103 -2.20 -3.84 -12.23
N GLY A 104 -3.05 -3.88 -11.20
CA GLY A 104 -4.36 -4.52 -11.26
C GLY A 104 -5.26 -3.87 -12.30
N GLN A 105 -5.39 -2.54 -12.26
CA GLN A 105 -6.17 -1.79 -13.25
C GLN A 105 -5.67 -2.08 -14.68
N TYR A 106 -4.36 -2.06 -14.88
CA TYR A 106 -3.78 -2.38 -16.18
C TYR A 106 -4.04 -3.83 -16.61
N LYS A 107 -3.90 -4.80 -15.71
CA LYS A 107 -4.17 -6.22 -15.98
C LYS A 107 -5.63 -6.47 -16.39
N PHE A 108 -6.57 -5.70 -15.84
CA PHE A 108 -8.00 -5.77 -16.18
C PHE A 108 -8.42 -4.81 -17.31
N GLY A 109 -7.47 -4.27 -18.09
CA GLY A 109 -7.76 -3.49 -19.30
C GLY A 109 -7.89 -1.98 -19.09
N GLY A 110 -7.73 -1.47 -17.88
CA GLY A 110 -7.67 -0.04 -17.60
C GLY A 110 -6.44 0.60 -18.23
N ARG A 111 -6.62 1.64 -19.06
CA ARG A 111 -5.52 2.34 -19.76
C ARG A 111 -5.54 3.86 -19.56
N SER A 112 -6.46 4.36 -18.76
CA SER A 112 -6.61 5.79 -18.50
C SER A 112 -6.83 6.07 -17.02
N GLY A 113 -6.51 7.29 -16.60
CA GLY A 113 -6.83 7.77 -15.25
C GLY A 113 -8.34 7.80 -14.96
N GLY A 114 -9.18 7.86 -16.01
CA GLY A 114 -10.63 7.77 -15.90
C GLY A 114 -11.11 6.46 -15.26
N CYS A 115 -10.45 5.33 -15.55
CA CYS A 115 -10.76 4.04 -14.91
C CYS A 115 -10.55 4.10 -13.39
N VAL A 116 -9.48 4.76 -12.96
CA VAL A 116 -9.15 4.95 -11.53
C VAL A 116 -10.13 5.92 -10.88
N ALA A 117 -10.44 7.04 -11.55
CA ALA A 117 -11.40 8.02 -11.08
C ALA A 117 -12.80 7.42 -10.90
N LEU A 118 -13.28 6.62 -11.86
CA LEU A 118 -14.55 5.91 -11.76
C LEU A 118 -14.57 4.89 -10.61
N LEU A 119 -13.48 4.14 -10.43
CA LEU A 119 -13.37 3.23 -9.28
C LEU A 119 -13.40 3.99 -7.95
N GLY A 120 -12.70 5.11 -7.86
CA GLY A 120 -12.69 5.99 -6.69
C GLY A 120 -14.08 6.56 -6.42
N ALA A 121 -14.76 7.09 -7.44
CA ALA A 121 -16.11 7.61 -7.34
C ALA A 121 -17.12 6.53 -6.91
N ALA A 122 -17.03 5.32 -7.48
CA ALA A 122 -17.88 4.20 -7.09
C ALA A 122 -17.65 3.79 -5.62
N LYS A 123 -16.39 3.74 -5.16
CA LYS A 123 -16.06 3.47 -3.75
C LYS A 123 -16.56 4.58 -2.82
N MET A 124 -16.41 5.84 -3.22
CA MET A 124 -16.89 6.99 -2.48
C MET A 124 -18.41 6.95 -2.35
N MET A 125 -19.13 6.72 -3.45
CA MET A 125 -20.59 6.55 -3.43
C MET A 125 -21.01 5.41 -2.52
N LEU A 126 -20.34 4.26 -2.60
CA LEU A 126 -20.62 3.12 -1.73
C LEU A 126 -20.41 3.47 -0.25
N GLY A 127 -19.32 4.17 0.08
CA GLY A 127 -19.03 4.62 1.44
C GLY A 127 -20.03 5.65 1.97
N LEU A 128 -20.47 6.60 1.14
CA LEU A 128 -21.47 7.60 1.52
C LEU A 128 -22.85 6.98 1.71
N VAL A 129 -23.25 6.07 0.82
CA VAL A 129 -24.58 5.43 0.87
C VAL A 129 -24.68 4.39 1.99
N LEU A 130 -23.64 3.58 2.23
CA LEU A 130 -23.69 2.52 3.24
C LEU A 130 -23.07 2.90 4.59
N GLY A 131 -22.29 3.99 4.65
CA GLY A 131 -21.65 4.45 5.89
C GLY A 131 -20.94 3.33 6.65
N THR A 132 -21.19 3.27 7.96
CA THR A 132 -20.58 2.31 8.89
C THR A 132 -21.03 0.87 8.60
N SER A 133 -22.21 0.68 8.00
CA SER A 133 -22.70 -0.66 7.63
C SER A 133 -21.83 -1.32 6.56
N LEU A 134 -21.12 -0.56 5.73
CA LEU A 134 -20.13 -1.12 4.82
C LEU A 134 -19.03 -1.88 5.58
N VAL A 135 -18.52 -1.30 6.68
CA VAL A 135 -17.51 -1.95 7.52
C VAL A 135 -18.07 -3.22 8.17
N THR A 136 -19.32 -3.19 8.66
CA THR A 136 -20.00 -4.36 9.21
C THR A 136 -20.11 -5.50 8.21
N ILE A 137 -20.44 -5.21 6.95
CA ILE A 137 -20.49 -6.20 5.87
C ILE A 137 -19.08 -6.75 5.57
N LEU A 138 -18.08 -5.88 5.45
CA LEU A 138 -16.69 -6.28 5.19
C LEU A 138 -16.10 -7.13 6.30
N HIS A 139 -16.54 -6.95 7.55
CA HIS A 139 -16.12 -7.78 8.69
C HIS A 139 -16.66 -9.23 8.61
N GLN A 140 -17.66 -9.49 7.77
CA GLN A 140 -18.16 -10.85 7.48
C GLN A 140 -17.38 -11.52 6.33
N PHE A 141 -16.43 -10.84 5.70
CA PHE A 141 -15.64 -11.39 4.62
C PHE A 141 -14.83 -12.61 5.11
N PRO A 142 -14.85 -13.76 4.39
CA PRO A 142 -14.17 -14.97 4.83
C PRO A 142 -12.65 -14.76 4.96
N VAL A 143 -12.15 -14.87 6.20
CA VAL A 143 -10.71 -14.71 6.51
C VAL A 143 -9.83 -15.67 5.71
N GLY A 144 -10.30 -16.89 5.45
CA GLY A 144 -9.58 -17.85 4.60
C GLY A 144 -9.35 -17.34 3.17
N ILE A 145 -10.38 -16.75 2.54
CA ILE A 145 -10.25 -16.15 1.20
C ILE A 145 -9.32 -14.95 1.26
N LEU A 146 -9.45 -14.10 2.28
CA LEU A 146 -8.56 -12.96 2.48
C LEU A 146 -7.10 -13.42 2.61
N GLY A 147 -6.84 -14.47 3.39
CA GLY A 147 -5.51 -15.05 3.56
C GLY A 147 -4.92 -15.56 2.25
N VAL A 148 -5.70 -16.27 1.42
CA VAL A 148 -5.26 -16.73 0.10
C VAL A 148 -4.94 -15.53 -0.81
N LEU A 149 -5.81 -14.51 -0.85
CA LEU A 149 -5.56 -13.30 -1.64
C LEU A 149 -4.26 -12.59 -1.22
N LEU A 150 -4.05 -12.46 0.09
CA LEU A 150 -2.83 -11.84 0.64
C LEU A 150 -1.58 -12.70 0.38
N LEU A 151 -1.68 -14.02 0.45
CA LEU A 151 -0.59 -14.94 0.13
C LEU A 151 -0.15 -14.78 -1.32
N PHE A 152 -1.09 -14.83 -2.27
CA PHE A 152 -0.76 -14.66 -3.68
C PHE A 152 -0.22 -13.26 -3.98
N ALA A 153 -0.80 -12.21 -3.39
CA ALA A 153 -0.25 -10.87 -3.52
C ALA A 153 1.19 -10.77 -2.97
N GLY A 154 1.47 -11.43 -1.83
CA GLY A 154 2.81 -11.52 -1.25
C GLY A 154 3.79 -12.26 -2.14
N ILE A 155 3.38 -13.40 -2.74
CA ILE A 155 4.21 -14.16 -3.68
C ILE A 155 4.52 -13.34 -4.93
N GLU A 156 3.51 -12.69 -5.52
CA GLU A 156 3.68 -11.82 -6.69
C GLU A 156 4.68 -10.69 -6.41
N LEU A 157 4.57 -10.04 -5.25
CA LEU A 157 5.55 -9.03 -4.83
C LEU A 157 6.93 -9.63 -4.56
N ALA A 158 7.01 -10.85 -4.02
CA ALA A 158 8.29 -11.51 -3.79
C ALA A 158 9.00 -11.93 -5.09
N MET A 159 8.25 -12.23 -6.17
CA MET A 159 8.83 -12.63 -7.45
C MET A 159 9.69 -11.55 -8.12
N THR A 160 9.55 -10.27 -7.75
CA THR A 160 10.42 -9.19 -8.23
C THR A 160 11.88 -9.37 -7.76
N CYS A 161 12.15 -10.29 -6.84
CA CYS A 161 13.52 -10.70 -6.49
C CYS A 161 14.30 -11.27 -7.69
N ARG A 162 13.60 -11.73 -8.74
CA ARG A 162 14.19 -12.24 -9.98
C ARG A 162 14.89 -11.17 -10.81
N ASP A 163 14.60 -9.89 -10.55
CA ASP A 163 15.15 -8.76 -11.30
C ASP A 163 16.56 -8.34 -10.82
N MET A 164 17.15 -9.05 -9.84
CA MET A 164 18.52 -8.80 -9.37
C MET A 164 19.54 -9.31 -10.39
N ASN A 165 20.43 -8.43 -10.84
CA ASN A 165 21.37 -8.71 -11.94
C ASN A 165 22.77 -9.11 -11.47
N SER A 166 23.10 -8.92 -10.20
CA SER A 166 24.42 -9.24 -9.65
C SER A 166 24.37 -10.01 -8.32
N LYS A 167 25.46 -10.73 -8.01
CA LYS A 167 25.62 -11.41 -6.70
C LYS A 167 25.55 -10.42 -5.53
N GLN A 168 26.04 -9.20 -5.72
CA GLN A 168 26.04 -8.15 -4.69
C GLN A 168 24.61 -7.66 -4.41
N GLU A 169 23.81 -7.41 -5.45
CA GLU A 169 22.40 -7.03 -5.33
C GLU A 169 21.58 -8.13 -4.65
N SER A 170 21.74 -9.37 -5.08
CA SER A 170 21.08 -10.52 -4.45
C SER A 170 21.46 -10.69 -2.98
N PHE A 171 22.73 -10.46 -2.62
CA PHE A 171 23.17 -10.50 -1.23
C PHE A 171 22.50 -9.41 -0.39
N VAL A 172 22.45 -8.16 -0.87
CA VAL A 172 21.75 -7.06 -0.18
C VAL A 172 20.26 -7.38 0.01
N MET A 173 19.61 -7.90 -1.03
CA MET A 173 18.19 -8.27 -0.98
C MET A 173 17.92 -9.39 0.03
N LEU A 174 18.76 -10.43 0.07
CA LEU A 174 18.63 -11.53 1.04
C LEU A 174 18.83 -11.06 2.48
N ILE A 175 19.83 -10.22 2.75
CA ILE A 175 20.05 -9.65 4.09
C ILE A 175 18.87 -8.76 4.50
N CYS A 176 18.41 -7.89 3.60
CA CYS A 176 17.23 -7.05 3.84
C CYS A 176 16.00 -7.90 4.19
N THR A 177 15.78 -9.00 3.46
CA THR A 177 14.67 -9.93 3.69
C THR A 177 14.80 -10.65 5.03
N ALA A 178 15.97 -11.22 5.31
CA ALA A 178 16.23 -11.96 6.55
C ALA A 178 16.04 -11.07 7.79
N VAL A 179 16.60 -9.85 7.77
CA VAL A 179 16.44 -8.89 8.88
C VAL A 179 15.00 -8.41 9.01
N SER A 180 14.29 -8.20 7.89
CA SER A 180 12.87 -7.84 7.93
C SER A 180 12.01 -8.91 8.60
N LEU A 181 12.25 -10.19 8.26
CA LEU A 181 11.49 -11.32 8.79
C LEU A 181 11.82 -11.59 10.26
N VAL A 182 13.11 -11.65 10.62
CA VAL A 182 13.54 -11.93 12.01
C VAL A 182 13.19 -10.77 12.93
N GLY A 183 13.40 -9.53 12.49
CA GLY A 183 13.08 -8.34 13.27
C GLY A 183 11.61 -7.94 13.23
N SER A 184 10.77 -8.64 12.43
CA SER A 184 9.38 -8.27 12.15
C SER A 184 9.21 -6.78 11.80
N SER A 185 10.19 -6.21 11.10
CA SER A 185 10.28 -4.78 10.82
C SER A 185 10.95 -4.51 9.48
N ALA A 186 10.14 -4.07 8.52
CA ALA A 186 10.63 -3.61 7.21
C ALA A 186 11.62 -2.44 7.35
N ALA A 187 11.49 -1.63 8.41
CA ALA A 187 12.40 -0.52 8.69
C ALA A 187 13.81 -1.02 9.01
N LEU A 188 13.93 -2.05 9.86
CA LEU A 188 15.21 -2.65 10.21
C LEU A 188 15.86 -3.29 8.98
N GLY A 189 15.07 -4.02 8.18
CA GLY A 189 15.55 -4.60 6.93
C GLY A 189 16.06 -3.54 5.95
N PHE A 190 15.32 -2.45 5.77
CA PHE A 190 15.73 -1.35 4.91
C PHE A 190 17.04 -0.70 5.36
N VAL A 191 17.16 -0.35 6.65
CA VAL A 191 18.38 0.28 7.18
C VAL A 191 19.58 -0.66 7.04
N CYS A 192 19.42 -1.94 7.40
CA CYS A 192 20.48 -2.93 7.26
C CYS A 192 20.87 -3.13 5.79
N GLY A 193 19.89 -3.25 4.89
CA GLY A 193 20.13 -3.36 3.45
C GLY A 193 20.88 -2.16 2.88
N MET A 194 20.52 -0.94 3.26
CA MET A 194 21.26 0.27 2.86
C MET A 194 22.70 0.26 3.36
N LEU A 195 22.94 -0.10 4.62
CA LEU A 195 24.30 -0.18 5.18
C LEU A 195 25.15 -1.20 4.41
N VAL A 196 24.62 -2.40 4.17
CA VAL A 196 25.33 -3.44 3.40
C VAL A 196 25.60 -2.97 1.97
N HIS A 197 24.61 -2.35 1.32
CA HIS A 197 24.79 -1.80 -0.02
C HIS A 197 25.93 -0.77 -0.09
N VAL A 198 25.95 0.18 0.86
CA VAL A 198 27.00 1.21 0.94
C VAL A 198 28.36 0.58 1.20
N LEU A 199 28.47 -0.38 2.13
CA LEU A 199 29.73 -1.07 2.43
C LEU A 199 30.27 -1.84 1.22
N LEU A 200 29.41 -2.53 0.47
CA LEU A 200 29.81 -3.21 -0.76
C LEU A 200 30.26 -2.23 -1.83
N LYS A 201 29.57 -1.09 -1.97
CA LYS A 201 29.96 -0.04 -2.92
C LYS A 201 31.30 0.60 -2.56
N LEU A 202 31.59 0.79 -1.26
CA LEU A 202 32.88 1.28 -0.78
C LEU A 202 34.01 0.25 -0.93
N ARG A 203 33.71 -1.05 -0.80
CA ARG A 203 34.68 -2.14 -1.00
C ARG A 203 35.02 -2.36 -2.47
N THR A 204 34.10 -2.02 -3.38
CA THR A 204 34.29 -2.09 -4.82
C THR A 204 34.33 -0.66 -5.38
N PRO A 205 35.30 0.19 -4.98
CA PRO A 205 35.45 1.49 -5.63
C PRO A 205 35.75 1.20 -7.10
N CYS A 206 35.06 1.89 -8.01
CA CYS A 206 35.18 1.75 -9.46
C CYS A 206 36.62 1.37 -9.85
N MET A 207 36.83 0.11 -10.24
CA MET A 207 37.94 -0.17 -11.16
C MET A 207 37.53 0.52 -12.47
N PRO A 208 38.42 1.34 -13.06
CA PRO A 208 38.13 2.09 -14.29
C PRO A 208 37.70 1.18 -15.43
#